data_AF-D6U271-F1
#
_entry.id   AF-D6U271-F1
#
_cell.length_a   1.000
_cell.length_b   1.000
_cell.length_c   1.000
_cell.angle_alpha   90.00
_cell.angle_beta   90.00
_cell.angle_gamma   90.00
#
_symmetry.space_group_name_H-M   'P 1'
#
loop_
_entity.id
_entity.type
_entity.pdbx_description
1 polymer ?
#
loop_
_entity_poly.entity_id
_entity_poly.type
_entity_poly.pdbx_seq_one_letter_code
_entity_poly.pdbx_strand_id
1 'polypeptide(L)'
;MKVVEFGYAGAGGEERLHQLMQDEKAILCDIRLSPRSKWYPQFNGKALRETYGARYLWLGETLGNKNYNNDEGIVLADPERGITRLMAGLRKGYTLILLCACKQYESCHRHTVVDLLREKVPGLEVVHPEGSEGELIKCLSIIQPWTWLLAHGYKDVENRNWRTNYRGPVLLHASKKIDGDWFYPHPHPKKGELYTDDAERFGLKGIMPGHKSLYTIGAIVGIADLVDVVEQSESDWFRGPYGFVFANARPLEPIPYKGDQGLFNVPLSVINEHGDLRSAQELEVV
;
A
#
# COMPACT_ATOMS: atom_id res chain seq x y z
N MET A 1 22.37 10.57 -2.93
CA MET A 1 22.45 9.68 -4.12
C MET A 1 21.05 9.20 -4.41
N LYS A 2 20.62 9.11 -5.68
CA LYS A 2 19.21 8.93 -6.03
C LYS A 2 19.00 7.77 -7.00
N VAL A 3 18.05 6.90 -6.68
CA VAL A 3 17.56 5.81 -7.54
C VAL A 3 16.07 5.99 -7.75
N VAL A 4 15.60 5.76 -8.97
CA VAL A 4 14.18 5.71 -9.32
C VAL A 4 13.87 4.27 -9.71
N GLU A 5 12.91 3.62 -9.05
CA GLU A 5 12.40 2.34 -9.52
C GLU A 5 11.37 2.57 -10.63
N PHE A 6 11.47 1.86 -11.76
CA PHE A 6 10.60 2.16 -12.89
C PHE A 6 10.09 0.91 -13.62
N GLY A 7 8.75 0.79 -13.66
CA GLY A 7 8.03 -0.35 -14.22
C GLY A 7 7.16 0.11 -15.37
N TYR A 8 7.49 -0.31 -16.59
CA TYR A 8 6.86 0.27 -17.79
C TYR A 8 5.48 -0.29 -18.13
N ALA A 9 5.07 -1.41 -17.52
CA ALA A 9 3.76 -2.01 -17.78
C ALA A 9 2.59 -1.26 -17.12
N GLY A 10 2.88 -0.25 -16.28
CA GLY A 10 1.86 0.67 -15.74
C GLY A 10 1.33 1.67 -16.77
N ALA A 11 0.24 2.37 -16.44
CA ALA A 11 -0.35 3.37 -17.33
C ALA A 11 0.67 4.46 -17.71
N GLY A 12 0.64 4.90 -18.97
CA GLY A 12 1.50 5.99 -19.45
C GLY A 12 3.02 5.76 -19.32
N GLY A 13 3.48 4.50 -19.26
CA GLY A 13 4.89 4.19 -19.00
C GLY A 13 5.88 4.90 -19.93
N GLU A 14 5.56 5.04 -21.22
CA GLU A 14 6.46 5.71 -22.17
C GLU A 14 6.65 7.20 -21.86
N GLU A 15 5.54 7.92 -21.68
CA GLU A 15 5.54 9.34 -21.32
C GLU A 15 6.27 9.59 -19.99
N ARG A 16 6.00 8.77 -18.98
CA ARG A 16 6.66 8.86 -17.67
C ARG A 16 8.16 8.62 -17.76
N LEU A 17 8.60 7.63 -18.53
CA LEU A 17 10.03 7.41 -18.75
C LEU A 17 10.67 8.62 -19.44
N HIS A 18 10.01 9.19 -20.45
CA HIS A 18 10.52 10.38 -21.14
C HIS A 18 10.68 11.56 -20.19
N GLN A 19 9.70 11.80 -19.31
CA GLN A 19 9.79 12.85 -18.28
C GLN A 19 10.98 12.63 -17.34
N LEU A 20 11.18 11.41 -16.84
CA LEU A 20 12.34 11.09 -15.98
C LEU A 20 13.67 11.28 -16.71
N MET A 21 13.72 10.96 -18.00
CA MET A 21 14.93 11.09 -18.83
C MET A 21 15.24 12.52 -19.29
N GLN A 22 14.37 13.50 -19.01
CA GLN A 22 14.67 14.93 -19.18
C GLN A 22 15.76 15.40 -18.20
N ASP A 23 15.94 14.73 -17.05
CA ASP A 23 17.11 14.94 -16.19
C ASP A 23 18.38 14.52 -16.96
N GLU A 24 19.27 15.46 -17.24
CA GLU A 24 20.53 15.20 -17.95
C GLU A 24 21.43 14.23 -17.20
N LYS A 25 21.26 14.11 -15.87
CA LYS A 25 21.98 13.17 -15.01
C LYS A 25 21.29 11.81 -14.90
N ALA A 26 20.14 11.61 -15.54
CA ALA A 26 19.46 10.32 -15.55
C ALA A 26 20.18 9.30 -16.45
N ILE A 27 20.41 8.11 -15.88
CA ILE A 27 20.89 6.93 -16.60
C ILE A 27 19.82 5.84 -16.47
N LEU A 28 19.34 5.36 -17.60
CA LEU A 28 18.38 4.27 -17.69
C LEU A 28 19.10 2.92 -17.59
N CYS A 29 18.97 2.29 -16.43
CA CYS A 29 19.54 0.99 -16.12
C CYS A 29 18.49 -0.10 -16.33
N ASP A 30 18.53 -0.76 -17.49
CA ASP A 30 17.67 -1.90 -17.79
C ASP A 30 18.20 -3.17 -17.15
N ILE A 31 17.55 -3.56 -16.06
CA ILE A 31 17.95 -4.72 -15.26
C ILE A 31 17.21 -5.99 -15.68
N ARG A 32 16.43 -5.98 -16.77
CA ARG A 32 15.78 -7.22 -17.27
C ARG A 32 16.83 -8.20 -17.77
N LEU A 33 16.66 -9.50 -17.45
CA LEU A 33 17.52 -10.56 -17.99
C LEU A 33 17.56 -10.55 -19.53
N SER A 34 16.45 -10.20 -20.17
CA SER A 34 16.36 -9.97 -21.61
C SER A 34 15.72 -8.60 -21.87
N PRO A 35 16.36 -7.70 -22.63
CA PRO A 35 15.84 -6.36 -22.90
C PRO A 35 14.83 -6.38 -24.06
N ARG A 36 13.97 -7.40 -24.08
CA ARG A 36 12.96 -7.60 -25.13
C ARG A 36 11.57 -7.70 -24.51
N SER A 37 10.62 -7.06 -25.17
CA SER A 37 9.21 -7.06 -24.85
C SER A 37 8.42 -7.25 -26.13
N LYS A 38 7.59 -8.29 -26.16
CA LYS A 38 6.64 -8.52 -27.28
C LYS A 38 5.52 -7.49 -27.29
N TRP A 39 5.06 -7.09 -26.10
CA TRP A 39 3.88 -6.25 -25.90
C TRP A 39 4.20 -4.75 -25.91
N TYR A 40 5.45 -4.39 -25.62
CA TYR A 40 5.90 -3.00 -25.54
C TYR A 40 7.20 -2.81 -26.34
N PRO A 41 7.13 -2.80 -27.69
CA PRO A 41 8.32 -2.76 -28.53
C PRO A 41 9.17 -1.51 -28.35
N GLN A 42 8.59 -0.38 -27.92
CA GLN A 42 9.32 0.85 -27.61
C GLN A 42 10.26 0.67 -26.40
N PHE A 43 9.99 -0.29 -25.51
CA PHE A 43 10.86 -0.67 -24.41
C PHE A 43 11.82 -1.79 -24.78
N ASN A 44 11.99 -2.13 -26.07
CA ASN A 44 13.07 -3.00 -26.49
C ASN A 44 14.41 -2.28 -26.38
N GLY A 45 15.46 -3.00 -25.99
CA GLY A 45 16.78 -2.39 -25.80
C GLY A 45 17.36 -1.71 -27.04
N LYS A 46 16.95 -2.14 -28.24
CA LYS A 46 17.30 -1.44 -29.49
C LYS A 46 16.64 -0.07 -29.56
N ALA A 47 15.33 0.01 -29.34
CA ALA A 47 14.58 1.27 -29.34
C ALA A 47 15.08 2.22 -28.23
N LEU A 48 15.24 1.71 -27.00
CA LEU A 48 15.77 2.50 -25.88
C LEU A 48 17.19 3.04 -26.14
N ARG A 49 18.03 2.27 -26.83
CA ARG A 49 19.37 2.72 -27.23
C ARG A 49 19.33 3.75 -28.36
N GLU A 50 18.43 3.60 -29.32
CA GLU A 50 18.19 4.61 -30.36
C GLU A 50 17.71 5.93 -29.75
N THR A 51 16.82 5.88 -28.75
CA THR A 51 16.27 7.07 -28.09
C THR A 51 17.24 7.74 -27.11
N TYR A 52 17.90 6.97 -26.23
CA TYR A 52 18.68 7.53 -25.12
C TYR A 52 20.20 7.37 -25.26
N GLY A 53 20.67 6.69 -26.31
CA GLY A 53 22.09 6.55 -26.64
C GLY A 53 22.92 5.98 -25.48
N ALA A 54 23.99 6.69 -25.11
CA ALA A 54 24.89 6.29 -24.04
C ALA A 54 24.25 6.33 -22.63
N ARG A 55 23.10 7.01 -22.46
CA ARG A 55 22.36 7.05 -21.20
C ARG A 55 21.50 5.80 -20.97
N TYR A 56 21.46 4.87 -21.93
CA TYR A 56 20.83 3.55 -21.76
C TYR A 56 21.86 2.44 -21.54
N LEU A 57 21.80 1.81 -20.37
CA LEU A 57 22.65 0.70 -19.96
C LEU A 57 21.81 -0.54 -19.73
N TRP A 58 22.08 -1.60 -20.49
CA TRP A 58 21.52 -2.91 -20.20
C TRP A 58 22.43 -3.67 -19.24
N LEU A 59 21.86 -4.15 -18.14
CA LEU A 59 22.54 -4.80 -17.02
C LEU A 59 22.02 -6.22 -16.77
N GLY A 60 21.27 -6.81 -17.72
CA GLY A 60 20.63 -8.13 -17.55
C GLY A 60 21.60 -9.27 -17.23
N GLU A 61 22.84 -9.20 -17.71
CA GLU A 61 23.92 -10.16 -17.37
C GLU A 61 24.37 -10.12 -15.91
N THR A 62 23.96 -9.10 -15.15
CA THR A 62 24.30 -8.92 -13.72
C THR A 62 23.05 -8.87 -12.85
N LEU A 63 22.13 -7.95 -13.12
CA LEU A 63 20.96 -7.68 -12.29
C LEU A 63 19.67 -8.30 -12.84
N GLY A 64 19.78 -9.08 -13.92
CA GLY A 64 18.65 -9.85 -14.45
C GLY A 64 18.24 -10.98 -13.52
N ASN A 65 16.94 -11.10 -13.26
CA ASN A 65 16.38 -12.29 -12.62
C ASN A 65 16.52 -13.51 -13.55
N LYS A 66 17.34 -14.49 -13.17
CA LYS A 66 17.50 -15.78 -13.87
C LYS A 66 16.20 -16.58 -13.90
N ASN A 67 15.40 -16.44 -12.85
CA ASN A 67 14.13 -17.13 -12.62
C ASN A 67 12.92 -16.32 -13.11
N TYR A 68 13.09 -15.46 -14.12
CA TYR A 68 12.02 -14.55 -14.56
C TYR A 68 10.80 -15.28 -15.18
N ASN A 69 10.93 -16.55 -15.52
CA ASN A 69 9.94 -17.37 -16.23
C ASN A 69 9.46 -18.58 -15.41
N ASN A 70 9.79 -18.64 -14.12
CA ASN A 70 9.33 -19.69 -13.21
C ASN A 70 9.03 -19.08 -11.82
N ASP A 71 8.49 -19.90 -10.92
CA ASP A 71 8.09 -19.47 -9.57
C ASP A 71 9.19 -19.76 -8.51
N GLU A 72 10.44 -19.97 -8.93
CA GLU A 72 11.56 -20.35 -8.06
C GLU A 72 12.22 -19.14 -7.35
N GLY A 73 11.46 -18.07 -7.11
CA GLY A 73 11.94 -16.85 -6.45
C GLY A 73 12.88 -15.98 -7.30
N ILE A 74 13.44 -14.93 -6.71
CA ILE A 74 14.33 -13.97 -7.40
C ILE A 74 15.79 -14.41 -7.25
N VAL A 75 16.47 -14.63 -8.37
CA VAL A 75 17.91 -14.94 -8.41
C VAL A 75 18.60 -14.01 -9.41
N LEU A 76 19.38 -13.05 -8.91
CA LEU A 76 20.14 -12.12 -9.75
C LEU A 76 21.33 -12.82 -10.43
N ALA A 77 21.65 -12.44 -11.65
CA ALA A 77 22.66 -13.12 -12.46
C ALA A 77 24.09 -13.05 -11.88
N ASP A 78 24.52 -11.87 -11.47
CA ASP A 78 25.81 -11.50 -10.85
C ASP A 78 25.62 -10.18 -10.07
N PRO A 79 25.05 -10.24 -8.85
CA PRO A 79 24.66 -9.05 -8.09
C PRO A 79 25.86 -8.21 -7.64
N GLU A 80 26.99 -8.80 -7.27
CA GLU A 80 28.17 -8.04 -6.81
C GLU A 80 28.69 -7.10 -7.91
N ARG A 81 28.85 -7.61 -9.14
CA ARG A 81 29.29 -6.81 -10.28
C ARG A 81 28.28 -5.72 -10.63
N GLY A 82 26.99 -6.07 -10.65
CA GLY A 82 25.90 -5.14 -10.95
C GLY A 82 25.81 -3.99 -9.95
N ILE A 83 25.78 -4.30 -8.66
CA ILE A 83 25.70 -3.32 -7.57
C ILE A 83 26.94 -2.41 -7.56
N THR A 84 28.14 -2.98 -7.73
CA THR A 84 29.39 -2.19 -7.84
C THR A 84 29.30 -1.15 -8.96
N ARG A 85 28.75 -1.55 -10.11
CA ARG A 85 28.56 -0.66 -11.26
C ARG A 85 27.54 0.46 -10.97
N LEU A 86 26.41 0.13 -10.36
CA LEU A 86 25.40 1.13 -9.96
C LEU A 86 25.99 2.12 -8.94
N MET A 87 26.68 1.64 -7.90
CA MET A 87 27.33 2.51 -6.92
C MET A 87 28.35 3.46 -7.55
N ALA A 88 29.12 3.00 -8.56
CA ALA A 88 30.03 3.88 -9.30
C ALA A 88 29.28 4.99 -10.04
N GLY A 89 28.12 4.71 -10.61
CA GLY A 89 27.24 5.71 -11.22
C GLY A 89 26.71 6.73 -10.19
N LEU A 90 26.22 6.24 -9.05
CA LEU A 90 25.72 7.10 -7.97
C LEU A 90 26.80 8.04 -7.41
N ARG A 91 28.03 7.55 -7.22
CA ARG A 91 29.18 8.36 -6.79
C ARG A 91 29.58 9.44 -7.78
N LYS A 92 29.32 9.24 -9.07
CA LYS A 92 29.51 10.26 -10.12
C LYS A 92 28.38 11.29 -10.16
N GLY A 93 27.36 11.16 -9.30
CA GLY A 93 26.25 12.10 -9.19
C GLY A 93 25.11 11.83 -10.18
N TYR A 94 25.08 10.66 -10.83
CA TYR A 94 23.96 10.27 -11.69
C TYR A 94 22.72 9.87 -10.89
N THR A 95 21.55 10.17 -11.45
CA THR A 95 20.26 9.58 -11.07
C THR A 95 20.14 8.26 -11.80
N LEU A 96 19.96 7.14 -11.09
CA LEU A 96 19.82 5.82 -11.75
C LEU A 96 18.35 5.40 -11.80
N ILE A 97 17.83 5.18 -13.01
CA ILE A 97 16.47 4.68 -13.22
C ILE A 97 16.54 3.17 -13.45
N LEU A 98 16.06 2.37 -12.49
CA LEU A 98 16.03 0.91 -12.58
C LEU A 98 14.80 0.44 -13.33
N LEU A 99 14.97 0.09 -14.60
CA LEU A 99 13.91 -0.32 -15.52
C LEU A 99 13.64 -1.82 -15.44
N CYS A 100 12.37 -2.18 -15.27
CA CYS A 100 11.87 -3.54 -15.44
C CYS A 100 10.47 -3.56 -16.09
N ALA A 101 10.02 -4.74 -16.52
CA ALA A 101 8.70 -4.98 -17.09
C ALA A 101 7.58 -5.13 -16.04
N CYS A 102 7.92 -5.50 -14.81
CA CYS A 102 6.94 -5.83 -13.77
C CYS A 102 6.12 -4.59 -13.36
N LYS A 103 4.83 -4.79 -13.09
CA LYS A 103 3.94 -3.75 -12.56
C LYS A 103 4.17 -3.51 -11.07
N GLN A 104 4.20 -4.60 -10.30
CA GLN A 104 4.42 -4.57 -8.85
C GLN A 104 5.91 -4.40 -8.55
N TYR A 105 6.25 -3.56 -7.58
CA TYR A 105 7.64 -3.28 -7.23
C TYR A 105 8.18 -4.29 -6.23
N GLU A 106 7.41 -4.61 -5.19
CA GLU A 106 7.78 -5.42 -4.02
C GLU A 106 8.07 -6.88 -4.40
N SER A 107 7.29 -7.44 -5.32
CA SER A 107 7.50 -8.78 -5.87
C SER A 107 8.46 -8.80 -7.08
N CYS A 108 9.00 -7.65 -7.45
CA CYS A 108 9.93 -7.52 -8.57
C CYS A 108 11.38 -7.55 -8.08
N HIS A 109 12.26 -8.13 -8.88
CA HIS A 109 13.71 -8.08 -8.64
C HIS A 109 14.28 -6.65 -8.56
N ARG A 110 13.56 -5.62 -9.02
CA ARG A 110 13.92 -4.21 -8.75
C ARG A 110 14.04 -3.92 -7.26
N HIS A 111 13.12 -4.46 -6.45
CA HIS A 111 13.15 -4.31 -5.00
C HIS A 111 14.43 -4.93 -4.42
N THR A 112 14.73 -6.18 -4.79
CA THR A 112 15.98 -6.86 -4.40
C THR A 112 17.23 -6.07 -4.77
N VAL A 113 17.27 -5.45 -5.95
CA VAL A 113 18.40 -4.59 -6.35
C VAL A 113 18.48 -3.33 -5.48
N VAL A 114 17.35 -2.71 -5.14
CA VAL A 114 17.31 -1.54 -4.28
C VAL A 114 17.74 -1.87 -2.85
N ASP A 115 17.35 -3.02 -2.30
CA ASP A 115 17.76 -3.44 -0.96
C ASP A 115 19.28 -3.61 -0.86
N LEU A 116 19.87 -4.33 -1.82
CA LEU A 116 21.32 -4.47 -1.92
C LEU A 116 22.04 -3.12 -2.07
N LEU A 117 21.44 -2.15 -2.74
CA LEU A 117 21.99 -0.80 -2.81
C LEU A 117 21.88 -0.05 -1.48
N ARG A 118 20.74 -0.16 -0.78
CA ARG A 118 20.51 0.48 0.53
C ARG A 118 21.50 0.00 1.57
N GLU A 119 21.83 -1.30 1.57
CA GLU A 119 22.86 -1.87 2.45
C GLU A 119 24.24 -1.23 2.23
N LYS A 120 24.57 -0.88 0.98
CA LYS A 120 25.90 -0.37 0.60
C LYS A 120 25.98 1.15 0.50
N VAL A 121 24.84 1.84 0.47
CA VAL A 121 24.73 3.29 0.28
C VAL A 121 23.79 3.88 1.33
N PRO A 122 24.31 4.19 2.54
CA PRO A 122 23.52 4.86 3.57
C PRO A 122 22.96 6.20 3.05
N GLY A 123 21.67 6.44 3.30
CA GLY A 123 20.99 7.65 2.82
C GLY A 123 20.67 7.64 1.32
N LEU A 124 20.63 6.47 0.68
CA LEU A 124 20.11 6.34 -0.68
C LEU A 124 18.65 6.79 -0.75
N GLU A 125 18.40 7.84 -1.53
CA GLU A 125 17.05 8.28 -1.88
C GLU A 125 16.48 7.33 -2.93
N VAL A 126 15.35 6.70 -2.62
CA VAL A 126 14.61 5.83 -3.54
C VAL A 126 13.30 6.52 -3.89
N VAL A 127 13.11 6.80 -5.17
CA VAL A 127 11.95 7.47 -5.71
C VAL A 127 11.05 6.46 -6.41
N HIS A 128 9.77 6.49 -6.05
CA HIS A 128 8.69 5.69 -6.63
C HIS A 128 7.84 6.62 -7.50
N PRO A 129 8.04 6.66 -8.82
CA PRO A 129 7.37 7.62 -9.70
C PRO A 129 5.88 7.31 -9.81
N GLU A 130 5.04 8.35 -9.86
CA GLU A 130 3.59 8.21 -9.96
C GLU A 130 3.19 7.17 -11.04
N GLY A 131 2.34 6.22 -10.68
CA GLY A 131 1.92 5.13 -11.56
C GLY A 131 2.88 3.93 -11.65
N SER A 132 3.98 3.87 -10.89
CA SER A 132 4.29 2.62 -10.20
C SER A 132 3.24 2.52 -9.10
N GLU A 133 2.44 1.46 -9.06
CA GLU A 133 1.55 1.27 -7.91
C GLU A 133 2.47 1.05 -6.72
N GLY A 134 2.79 2.14 -5.99
CA GLY A 134 3.43 2.05 -4.69
C GLY A 134 2.58 1.14 -3.80
N GLU A 135 3.22 0.48 -2.85
CA GLU A 135 2.61 -0.50 -1.96
C GLU A 135 1.15 -0.15 -1.63
N LEU A 136 0.23 -1.05 -1.98
CA LEU A 136 -1.19 -0.82 -1.77
C LEU A 136 -1.62 -1.55 -0.51
N ILE A 137 -2.17 -0.83 0.45
CA ILE A 137 -2.82 -1.42 1.61
C ILE A 137 -4.33 -1.48 1.38
N LYS A 138 -4.95 -2.56 1.84
CA LYS A 138 -6.41 -2.71 1.77
C LYS A 138 -7.07 -1.73 2.72
N CYS A 139 -8.24 -1.25 2.33
CA CYS A 139 -9.07 -0.38 3.15
C CYS A 139 -10.53 -0.82 3.06
N LEU A 140 -11.24 -0.71 4.19
CA LEU A 140 -12.65 -1.01 4.30
C LEU A 140 -13.40 0.23 4.78
N SER A 141 -14.39 0.67 4.00
CA SER A 141 -15.28 1.77 4.39
C SER A 141 -16.45 1.24 5.21
N ILE A 142 -16.63 1.81 6.41
CA ILE A 142 -17.63 1.42 7.42
C ILE A 142 -18.33 2.71 7.89
N ILE A 143 -19.62 2.64 8.24
CA ILE A 143 -20.36 3.80 8.76
C ILE A 143 -20.09 3.97 10.26
N GLN A 144 -20.16 5.21 10.76
CA GLN A 144 -20.10 5.44 12.21
C GLN A 144 -21.39 4.97 12.90
N PRO A 145 -21.39 4.56 14.18
CA PRO A 145 -20.23 4.53 15.08
C PRO A 145 -19.40 3.24 14.98
N TRP A 146 -19.76 2.32 14.08
CA TRP A 146 -19.11 1.01 13.96
C TRP A 146 -17.62 1.10 13.65
N THR A 147 -17.21 2.05 12.80
CA THR A 147 -15.79 2.30 12.52
C THR A 147 -15.03 2.70 13.78
N TRP A 148 -15.61 3.56 14.61
CA TRP A 148 -15.01 3.98 15.88
C TRP A 148 -14.85 2.78 16.83
N LEU A 149 -15.89 1.94 16.95
CA LEU A 149 -15.86 0.74 17.79
C LEU A 149 -14.77 -0.24 17.36
N LEU A 150 -14.61 -0.47 16.06
CA LEU A 150 -13.55 -1.31 15.51
C LEU A 150 -12.17 -0.71 15.79
N ALA A 151 -11.96 0.56 15.40
CA ALA A 151 -10.66 1.21 15.54
C ALA A 151 -10.17 1.30 17.00
N HIS A 152 -11.09 1.40 17.97
CA HIS A 152 -10.77 1.45 19.39
C HIS A 152 -10.82 0.07 20.09
N GLY A 153 -11.02 -1.02 19.34
CA GLY A 153 -10.97 -2.38 19.86
C GLY A 153 -12.19 -2.84 20.67
N TYR A 154 -13.31 -2.10 20.65
CA TYR A 154 -14.56 -2.50 21.30
C TYR A 154 -15.37 -3.51 20.48
N LYS A 155 -15.16 -3.51 19.15
CA LYS A 155 -15.80 -4.41 18.19
C LYS A 155 -14.72 -5.21 17.47
N ASP A 156 -14.92 -6.52 17.38
CA ASP A 156 -14.00 -7.48 16.77
C ASP A 156 -14.50 -8.01 15.41
N VAL A 157 -15.81 -7.93 15.14
CA VAL A 157 -16.42 -8.47 13.92
C VAL A 157 -17.16 -7.39 13.15
N GLU A 158 -16.89 -7.23 11.85
CA GLU A 158 -17.68 -6.40 10.92
C GLU A 158 -18.59 -7.27 10.03
N ASN A 159 -19.89 -6.97 9.98
CA ASN A 159 -20.85 -7.80 9.22
C ASN A 159 -20.95 -7.36 7.76
N ARG A 160 -20.92 -8.32 6.83
CA ARG A 160 -21.02 -8.09 5.38
C ARG A 160 -21.91 -9.15 4.70
N ASN A 161 -22.49 -8.78 3.57
CA ASN A 161 -23.22 -9.69 2.68
C ASN A 161 -22.33 -10.32 1.59
N TRP A 162 -21.03 -10.08 1.64
CA TRP A 162 -20.03 -10.62 0.72
C TRP A 162 -18.81 -11.10 1.50
N ARG A 163 -17.99 -11.92 0.86
CA ARG A 163 -16.78 -12.54 1.43
C ARG A 163 -15.52 -12.14 0.68
N THR A 164 -14.38 -12.31 1.31
CA THR A 164 -13.05 -12.12 0.72
C THR A 164 -12.07 -13.19 1.21
N ASN A 165 -11.11 -13.54 0.35
CA ASN A 165 -10.00 -14.41 0.70
C ASN A 165 -8.81 -13.63 1.27
N TYR A 166 -8.87 -12.28 1.28
CA TYR A 166 -7.80 -11.45 1.84
C TYR A 166 -7.69 -11.64 3.35
N ARG A 167 -6.45 -11.71 3.85
CA ARG A 167 -6.07 -11.68 5.26
C ARG A 167 -4.84 -10.79 5.40
N GLY A 168 -4.79 -10.00 6.46
CA GLY A 168 -3.71 -9.04 6.70
C GLY A 168 -4.22 -7.62 6.98
N PRO A 169 -3.33 -6.61 6.93
CA PRO A 169 -3.65 -5.25 7.34
C PRO A 169 -4.74 -4.59 6.49
N VAL A 170 -5.71 -3.98 7.17
CA VAL A 170 -6.82 -3.24 6.57
C VAL A 170 -6.95 -1.89 7.27
N LEU A 171 -6.87 -0.81 6.49
CA LEU A 171 -7.26 0.52 6.92
C LEU A 171 -8.77 0.58 7.18
N LEU A 172 -9.15 1.27 8.24
CA LEU A 172 -10.53 1.50 8.62
C LEU A 172 -10.93 2.91 8.20
N HIS A 173 -11.78 3.02 7.18
CA HIS A 173 -12.30 4.29 6.69
C HIS A 173 -13.69 4.56 7.27
N ALA A 174 -13.86 5.71 7.92
CA ALA A 174 -15.16 6.21 8.37
C ALA A 174 -15.91 6.83 7.19
N SER A 175 -17.00 6.22 6.76
CA SER A 175 -17.83 6.73 5.67
C SER A 175 -18.47 8.08 6.01
N LYS A 176 -19.06 8.75 5.01
CA LYS A 176 -19.86 9.97 5.22
C LYS A 176 -21.21 9.74 5.90
N LYS A 177 -21.64 8.49 6.05
CA LYS A 177 -22.88 8.11 6.72
C LYS A 177 -22.59 7.74 8.17
N ILE A 178 -23.54 8.11 9.03
CA ILE A 178 -23.64 7.66 10.42
C ILE A 178 -24.91 6.83 10.54
N ASP A 179 -24.84 5.75 11.30
CA ASP A 179 -25.95 4.89 11.65
C ASP A 179 -26.97 5.69 12.47
N GLY A 180 -28.19 5.75 11.97
CA GLY A 180 -29.26 6.50 12.61
C GLY A 180 -29.65 5.87 13.93
N ASP A 181 -29.68 4.54 14.01
CA ASP A 181 -30.30 3.83 15.13
C ASP A 181 -29.53 4.05 16.44
N TRP A 182 -28.22 4.32 16.34
CA TRP A 182 -27.36 4.67 17.46
C TRP A 182 -27.49 6.11 17.96
N PHE A 183 -28.11 7.03 17.21
CA PHE A 183 -28.19 8.46 17.56
C PHE A 183 -29.58 9.08 17.39
N TYR A 184 -30.54 8.30 16.89
CA TYR A 184 -31.89 8.68 16.51
C TYR A 184 -32.96 7.62 16.79
N PRO A 185 -32.90 6.80 17.84
CA PRO A 185 -34.04 5.95 18.12
C PRO A 185 -35.22 6.81 18.55
N HIS A 186 -36.36 6.60 17.92
CA HIS A 186 -37.62 7.11 18.44
C HIS A 186 -37.89 6.40 19.78
N PRO A 187 -38.23 7.12 20.88
CA PRO A 187 -38.67 8.50 20.98
C PRO A 187 -37.64 9.45 21.66
N HIS A 188 -36.34 9.29 21.40
CA HIS A 188 -35.31 10.08 22.09
C HIS A 188 -35.46 11.59 21.78
N PRO A 189 -35.55 12.46 22.81
CA PRO A 189 -35.98 13.85 22.64
C PRO A 189 -34.94 14.78 22.01
N LYS A 190 -33.68 14.32 21.84
CA LYS A 190 -32.57 15.17 21.41
C LYS A 190 -31.86 14.58 20.20
N LYS A 191 -32.00 15.31 19.09
CA LYS A 191 -31.55 14.96 17.75
C LYS A 191 -30.03 14.74 17.70
N GLY A 192 -29.55 13.49 17.56
CA GLY A 192 -28.14 13.18 17.33
C GLY A 192 -27.31 12.85 18.57
N GLU A 193 -27.92 12.79 19.76
CA GLU A 193 -27.29 12.26 20.97
C GLU A 193 -27.19 10.74 20.89
N LEU A 194 -26.10 10.18 21.42
CA LEU A 194 -25.89 8.74 21.51
C LEU A 194 -27.05 8.08 22.28
N TYR A 195 -27.64 7.05 21.69
CA TYR A 195 -28.66 6.26 22.35
C TYR A 195 -28.07 5.44 23.48
N THR A 196 -28.74 5.48 24.62
CA THR A 196 -28.21 4.92 25.85
C THR A 196 -28.41 3.41 25.95
N ASP A 197 -29.52 2.81 25.52
CA ASP A 197 -29.75 1.37 25.77
C ASP A 197 -28.73 0.46 25.05
N ASP A 198 -28.42 0.72 23.77
CA ASP A 198 -27.40 -0.08 23.05
C ASP A 198 -26.00 0.19 23.61
N ALA A 199 -25.66 1.45 23.90
CA ALA A 199 -24.38 1.78 24.50
C ALA A 199 -24.25 1.18 25.92
N GLU A 200 -25.32 1.15 26.71
CA GLU A 200 -25.37 0.55 28.05
C GLU A 200 -25.24 -0.96 27.99
N ARG A 201 -25.94 -1.62 27.05
CA ARG A 201 -25.84 -3.06 26.80
C ARG A 201 -24.39 -3.51 26.62
N PHE A 202 -23.59 -2.71 25.92
CA PHE A 202 -22.17 -3.01 25.66
C PHE A 202 -21.21 -2.31 26.63
N GLY A 203 -21.69 -1.62 27.66
CA GLY A 203 -20.85 -0.92 28.63
C GLY A 203 -20.07 0.29 28.07
N LEU A 204 -20.55 0.89 26.98
CA LEU A 204 -19.90 1.95 26.20
C LEU A 204 -20.31 3.37 26.61
N LYS A 205 -21.22 3.50 27.58
CA LYS A 205 -21.70 4.79 28.08
C LYS A 205 -20.55 5.57 28.73
N GLY A 206 -20.33 6.81 28.27
CA GLY A 206 -19.24 7.67 28.75
C GLY A 206 -17.87 7.35 28.15
N ILE A 207 -17.76 6.27 27.37
CA ILE A 207 -16.55 5.89 26.62
C ILE A 207 -16.63 6.44 25.20
N MET A 208 -17.77 6.24 24.55
CA MET A 208 -18.01 6.73 23.20
C MET A 208 -18.34 8.22 23.17
N PRO A 209 -18.01 8.93 22.08
CA PRO A 209 -18.50 10.29 21.87
C PRO A 209 -20.04 10.34 21.92
N GLY A 210 -20.56 11.17 22.83
CA GLY A 210 -22.00 11.23 23.14
C GLY A 210 -22.87 11.95 22.11
N HIS A 211 -22.28 12.50 21.04
CA HIS A 211 -23.02 13.17 19.98
C HIS A 211 -22.40 12.85 18.61
N LYS A 212 -23.26 12.62 17.62
CA LYS A 212 -22.83 12.19 16.28
C LYS A 212 -21.82 13.14 15.59
N SER A 213 -21.85 14.43 15.91
CA SER A 213 -20.95 15.43 15.31
C SER A 213 -19.50 15.32 15.78
N LEU A 214 -19.25 14.53 16.82
CA LEU A 214 -17.91 14.28 17.37
C LEU A 214 -17.20 13.13 16.63
N TYR A 215 -17.90 12.43 15.74
CA TYR A 215 -17.31 11.35 14.95
C TYR A 215 -16.73 11.90 13.65
N THR A 216 -15.47 11.57 13.40
CA THR A 216 -14.83 11.78 12.10
C THR A 216 -15.55 11.00 11.01
N ILE A 217 -15.74 11.65 9.86
CA ILE A 217 -16.33 11.06 8.65
C ILE A 217 -15.51 11.44 7.41
N GLY A 218 -15.55 10.59 6.38
CA GLY A 218 -14.82 10.81 5.12
C GLY A 218 -13.29 10.74 5.26
N ALA A 219 -12.80 9.91 6.18
CA ALA A 219 -11.39 9.78 6.48
C ALA A 219 -11.03 8.34 6.89
N ILE A 220 -9.78 7.96 6.68
CA ILE A 220 -9.16 6.80 7.33
C ILE A 220 -8.91 7.19 8.80
N VAL A 221 -9.34 6.36 9.74
CA VAL A 221 -9.34 6.66 11.18
C VAL A 221 -8.73 5.56 12.04
N GLY A 222 -8.25 4.48 11.40
CA GLY A 222 -7.72 3.33 12.11
C GLY A 222 -7.12 2.32 11.15
N ILE A 223 -6.52 1.29 11.74
CA ILE A 223 -5.99 0.12 11.04
C ILE A 223 -6.22 -1.11 11.93
N ALA A 224 -6.53 -2.24 11.31
CA ALA A 224 -6.70 -3.52 11.98
C ALA A 224 -6.28 -4.66 11.03
N ASP A 225 -6.02 -5.84 11.56
CA ASP A 225 -5.68 -7.03 10.78
C ASP A 225 -6.94 -7.86 10.54
N LEU A 226 -7.33 -8.06 9.28
CA LEU A 226 -8.39 -9.01 8.93
C LEU A 226 -7.82 -10.42 9.08
N VAL A 227 -8.16 -11.10 10.18
CA VAL A 227 -7.62 -12.42 10.51
C VAL A 227 -8.53 -13.56 10.09
N ASP A 228 -9.85 -13.31 10.01
CA ASP A 228 -10.77 -14.30 9.47
C ASP A 228 -12.03 -13.71 8.80
N VAL A 229 -12.76 -14.54 8.05
CA VAL A 229 -14.08 -14.27 7.50
C VAL A 229 -14.94 -15.50 7.78
N VAL A 230 -15.89 -15.36 8.70
CA VAL A 230 -16.68 -16.46 9.26
C VAL A 230 -18.14 -16.36 8.88
N GLU A 231 -18.81 -17.51 8.80
CA GLU A 231 -20.28 -17.61 8.60
C GLU A 231 -21.03 -17.80 9.92
N GLN A 232 -20.32 -18.07 11.01
CA GLN A 232 -20.84 -18.23 12.37
C GLN A 232 -19.80 -17.71 13.37
N SER A 233 -20.24 -17.06 14.45
CA SER A 233 -19.36 -16.55 15.50
C SER A 233 -20.13 -16.40 16.81
N GLU A 234 -19.43 -16.64 17.92
CA GLU A 234 -19.93 -16.39 19.29
C GLU A 234 -19.82 -14.91 19.70
N SER A 235 -19.18 -14.06 18.88
CA SER A 235 -19.09 -12.62 19.17
C SER A 235 -20.49 -11.99 19.18
N ASP A 236 -20.79 -11.20 20.22
CA ASP A 236 -22.04 -10.43 20.33
C ASP A 236 -22.24 -9.45 19.15
N TRP A 237 -21.16 -9.14 18.44
CA TRP A 237 -21.13 -8.25 17.29
C TRP A 237 -21.50 -8.94 15.98
N PHE A 238 -21.56 -10.27 15.93
CA PHE A 238 -21.89 -11.03 14.73
C PHE A 238 -23.41 -11.10 14.50
N ARG A 239 -23.82 -10.74 13.28
CA ARG A 239 -25.22 -10.76 12.81
C ARG A 239 -25.38 -11.42 11.43
N GLY A 240 -24.27 -11.74 10.76
CA GLY A 240 -24.24 -12.46 9.49
C GLY A 240 -24.61 -11.61 8.26
N PRO A 241 -24.66 -12.24 7.07
CA PRO A 241 -24.31 -13.64 6.82
C PRO A 241 -22.80 -13.92 6.91
N TYR A 242 -21.95 -12.91 6.76
CA TYR A 242 -20.49 -13.05 6.94
C TYR A 242 -19.97 -12.05 7.96
N GLY A 243 -19.02 -12.48 8.80
CA GLY A 243 -18.36 -11.68 9.82
C GLY A 243 -16.87 -11.58 9.50
N PHE A 244 -16.38 -10.36 9.28
CA PHE A 244 -14.96 -10.09 9.07
C PHE A 244 -14.34 -9.90 10.45
N VAL A 245 -13.51 -10.85 10.86
CA VAL A 245 -12.88 -10.89 12.18
C VAL A 245 -11.59 -10.08 12.14
N PHE A 246 -11.50 -9.08 13.01
CA PHE A 246 -10.36 -8.18 13.11
C PHE A 246 -9.57 -8.39 14.40
N ALA A 247 -8.25 -8.28 14.30
CA ALA A 247 -7.31 -8.25 15.41
C ALA A 247 -6.42 -7.00 15.34
N ASN A 248 -5.69 -6.70 16.41
CA ASN A 248 -4.69 -5.61 16.48
C ASN A 248 -5.22 -4.24 16.03
N ALA A 249 -6.51 -4.00 16.25
CA ALA A 249 -7.15 -2.76 15.86
C ALA A 249 -6.60 -1.60 16.70
N ARG A 250 -6.27 -0.51 16.02
CA ARG A 250 -5.80 0.72 16.65
C ARG A 250 -6.28 1.95 15.89
N PRO A 251 -6.57 3.05 16.61
CA PRO A 251 -6.92 4.31 15.96
C PRO A 251 -5.69 4.91 15.28
N LEU A 252 -5.95 5.73 14.25
CA LEU A 252 -4.97 6.58 13.58
C LEU A 252 -5.46 8.03 13.67
N GLU A 253 -4.52 8.97 13.56
CA GLU A 253 -4.92 10.35 13.29
C GLU A 253 -5.72 10.41 11.97
N PRO A 254 -6.87 11.12 11.93
CA PRO A 254 -7.71 11.14 10.73
C PRO A 254 -6.98 11.59 9.46
N ILE A 255 -6.97 10.72 8.44
CA ILE A 255 -6.42 11.02 7.12
C ILE A 255 -7.58 11.19 6.12
N PRO A 256 -7.86 12.40 5.62
CA PRO A 256 -8.90 12.62 4.63
C PRO A 256 -8.67 11.77 3.38
N TYR A 257 -9.64 10.89 3.07
CA TYR A 257 -9.53 10.00 1.91
C TYR A 257 -10.91 9.66 1.38
N LYS A 258 -11.03 9.48 0.06
CA LYS A 258 -12.30 9.09 -0.56
C LYS A 258 -12.51 7.59 -0.37
N GLY A 259 -13.49 7.21 0.45
CA GLY A 259 -13.90 5.81 0.57
C GLY A 259 -14.57 5.24 -0.69
N ASP A 260 -14.57 3.91 -0.78
CA ASP A 260 -15.16 3.14 -1.88
C ASP A 260 -15.92 1.89 -1.37
N GLN A 261 -16.60 1.18 -2.27
CA GLN A 261 -17.27 -0.09 -1.99
C GLN A 261 -16.29 -1.26 -1.92
N GLY A 262 -16.62 -2.27 -1.12
CA GLY A 262 -15.78 -3.47 -0.95
C GLY A 262 -14.47 -3.18 -0.22
N LEU A 263 -13.50 -4.08 -0.36
CA LEU A 263 -12.10 -3.80 -0.04
C LEU A 263 -11.45 -3.05 -1.20
N PHE A 264 -11.04 -1.81 -0.98
CA PHE A 264 -10.34 -1.00 -1.98
C PHE A 264 -8.88 -0.79 -1.60
N ASN A 265 -8.08 -0.32 -2.56
CA ASN A 265 -6.66 -0.09 -2.38
C ASN A 265 -6.39 1.37 -2.02
N VAL A 266 -5.49 1.57 -1.07
CA VAL A 266 -4.95 2.89 -0.69
C VAL A 266 -3.43 2.84 -0.87
N PRO A 267 -2.80 3.83 -1.53
CA PRO A 267 -1.34 3.90 -1.58
C PRO A 267 -0.75 4.05 -0.17
N LEU A 268 0.27 3.26 0.18
CA LEU A 268 0.92 3.32 1.49
C LEU A 268 1.57 4.68 1.76
N SER A 269 1.91 5.42 0.70
CA SER A 269 2.37 6.82 0.81
C SER A 269 1.39 7.69 1.60
N VAL A 270 0.07 7.44 1.46
CA VAL A 270 -0.98 8.13 2.21
C VAL A 270 -0.83 7.94 3.72
N ILE A 271 -0.29 6.81 4.18
CA ILE A 271 -0.03 6.59 5.60
C ILE A 271 1.34 7.15 6.00
N ASN A 272 2.37 6.95 5.16
CA ASN A 272 3.74 7.38 5.46
C ASN A 272 3.88 8.91 5.52
N GLU A 273 3.12 9.66 4.72
CA GLU A 273 3.05 11.12 4.79
C GLU A 273 2.45 11.64 6.11
N HIS A 274 1.67 10.80 6.80
CA HIS A 274 0.99 11.11 8.06
C HIS A 274 1.63 10.44 9.29
N GLY A 275 2.73 9.67 9.13
CA GLY A 275 3.67 9.35 10.20
C GLY A 275 3.49 8.04 11.00
N ASP A 276 2.47 7.21 10.70
CA ASP A 276 2.00 6.21 11.69
C ASP A 276 2.43 4.74 11.49
N LEU A 277 3.21 4.38 10.46
CA LEU A 277 3.56 2.95 10.22
C LEU A 277 4.93 2.49 10.73
N ARG A 278 5.81 3.39 11.19
CA ARG A 278 7.17 2.98 11.61
C ARG A 278 7.23 2.10 12.85
N SER A 279 6.12 1.92 13.56
CA SER A 279 6.00 1.03 14.73
C SER A 279 5.49 -0.38 14.40
N ALA A 280 5.21 -0.71 13.13
CA ALA A 280 4.64 -2.02 12.76
C ALA A 280 5.68 -3.07 12.27
N GLN A 281 6.92 -2.67 11.97
CA GLN A 281 7.96 -3.60 11.48
C GLN A 281 9.04 -3.98 12.52
N GLU A 282 8.97 -3.47 13.76
CA GLU A 282 10.00 -3.73 14.80
C GLU A 282 9.70 -4.89 15.77
N LEU A 283 8.76 -5.80 15.46
CA LEU A 283 8.39 -6.91 16.38
C LEU A 283 8.63 -8.34 15.84
N GLU A 284 9.39 -8.53 14.75
CA GLU A 284 9.83 -9.88 14.32
C GLU A 284 11.34 -10.13 14.51
N VAL A 285 12.02 -9.36 15.37
CA VAL A 285 13.39 -9.66 15.78
C VAL A 285 13.53 -9.55 17.31
N VAL A 286 12.95 -10.51 18.03
CA VAL A 286 13.45 -11.01 19.32
C VAL A 286 13.21 -12.51 19.40
#